data_AF-A0A2E3MU00-F1
#
_entry.id   AF-A0A2E3MU00-F1
#
_cell.length_a   1.000
_cell.length_b   1.000
_cell.length_c   1.000
_cell.angle_alpha   90.00
_cell.angle_beta   90.00
_cell.angle_gamma   90.00
#
_symmetry.space_group_name_H-M   'P 1'
#
loop_
_entity.id
_entity.type
_entity.pdbx_description
1 polymer ?
#
loop_
_entity_poly.entity_id
_entity_poly.type
_entity_poly.pdbx_seq_one_letter_code
_entity_poly.pdbx_strand_id
1 'polypeptide(L)'
;MPKMMIYAPLSAIGGTIENVWGKKMRVKSIDSSDKDAVEQATADGWSNKAQDIIEQAEAEKLEDENKVMKGKLDGSLGGAMNKRIDELEGQLAEALTEVAQLEAKLAIYEESKDANGDGVVSYDEMTKDELKVLLEQRDVEFVERDSKDALIQKAKDSE
;
A
#
# COMPACT_ATOMS: atom_id res chain seq x y z
N MET A 1 14.09 11.22 32.00
CA MET A 1 15.29 10.89 32.83
C MET A 1 14.86 10.73 34.28
N PRO A 2 14.93 9.50 34.82
CA PRO A 2 14.47 9.18 36.17
C PRO A 2 15.31 9.85 37.28
N LYS A 3 14.66 10.13 38.42
CA LYS A 3 15.25 10.80 39.59
C LYS A 3 15.06 9.97 40.87
N MET A 4 16.17 9.55 41.48
CA MET A 4 16.19 8.76 42.71
C MET A 4 16.70 9.56 43.90
N MET A 5 15.95 9.58 44.99
CA MET A 5 16.48 10.02 46.27
C MET A 5 16.91 8.81 47.11
N ILE A 6 18.07 8.93 47.75
CA ILE A 6 18.60 7.90 48.66
C ILE A 6 18.69 8.52 50.05
N TYR A 7 18.13 7.83 51.04
CA TYR A 7 18.29 8.24 52.43
C TYR A 7 19.68 7.88 52.92
N ALA A 8 20.50 8.90 53.17
CA ALA A 8 21.86 8.74 53.65
C ALA A 8 22.24 9.98 54.50
N PRO A 9 23.06 9.81 55.55
CA PRO A 9 23.67 10.95 56.23
C PRO A 9 24.45 11.77 55.20
N LEU A 10 24.43 13.11 55.35
CA LEU A 10 24.85 14.17 54.41
C LEU A 10 26.26 14.05 53.76
N SER A 11 26.98 12.95 53.95
CA SER A 11 28.30 12.65 53.38
C SER A 11 28.27 11.98 51.99
N ALA A 12 27.12 11.63 51.43
CA ALA A 12 27.04 11.05 50.07
C ALA A 12 26.78 12.15 49.04
N ILE A 13 27.69 12.31 48.08
CA ILE A 13 27.60 13.27 46.97
C ILE A 13 26.56 12.77 45.95
N GLY A 14 25.70 13.69 45.46
CA GLY A 14 24.75 13.41 44.37
C GLY A 14 25.43 13.21 43.02
N GLY A 15 24.76 12.58 42.06
CA GLY A 15 25.39 12.24 40.78
C GLY A 15 24.45 11.63 39.75
N THR A 16 25.03 11.04 38.72
CA THR A 16 24.32 10.25 37.72
C THR A 16 24.79 8.81 37.82
N ILE A 17 23.87 7.86 37.99
CA ILE A 17 24.16 6.43 37.94
C ILE A 17 23.50 5.81 36.71
N GLU A 18 24.04 4.70 36.25
CA GLU A 18 23.42 3.88 35.20
C GLU A 18 22.69 2.70 35.87
N ASN A 19 21.45 2.45 35.48
CA ASN A 19 20.73 1.27 35.97
C ASN A 19 21.13 -0.01 35.23
N VAL A 20 20.61 -1.15 35.68
CA VAL A 20 20.87 -2.46 35.09
C VAL A 20 20.42 -2.59 33.62
N TRP A 21 19.63 -1.65 33.11
CA TRP A 21 19.20 -1.57 31.71
C TRP A 21 19.92 -0.51 30.89
N GLY A 22 21.00 0.06 31.42
CA GLY A 22 21.84 1.03 30.70
C GLY A 22 21.29 2.47 30.67
N LYS A 23 20.22 2.78 31.41
CA LYS A 23 19.66 4.13 31.45
C LYS A 23 20.28 4.96 32.58
N LYS A 24 20.67 6.19 32.24
CA LYS A 24 21.18 7.18 33.19
C LYS A 24 20.06 7.73 34.06
N MET A 25 20.28 7.73 35.37
CA MET A 25 19.37 8.21 36.40
C MET A 25 20.09 9.21 37.29
N ARG A 26 19.40 10.27 37.72
CA ARG A 26 19.97 11.20 38.71
C ARG A 26 19.75 10.66 40.11
N VAL A 27 20.76 10.81 40.95
CA VAL A 27 20.72 10.41 42.36
C VAL A 27 21.01 11.60 43.24
N LYS A 28 20.18 11.78 44.27
CA LYS A 28 20.38 12.79 45.31
C LYS A 28 20.28 12.12 46.68
N SER A 29 21.25 12.39 47.52
CA SER A 29 21.25 11.98 48.93
C SER A 29 20.44 12.98 49.73
N ILE A 30 19.55 12.50 50.58
CA ILE A 30 18.74 13.34 51.48
C ILE A 30 18.79 12.72 52.88
N ASP A 31 18.93 13.57 53.89
CA ASP A 31 18.76 13.15 55.27
C ASP A 31 17.26 12.89 55.51
N SER A 32 16.91 11.65 55.86
CA SER A 32 15.52 11.26 56.12
C SER A 32 14.90 11.97 57.32
N SER A 33 15.70 12.58 58.20
CA SER A 33 15.22 13.37 59.33
C SER A 33 14.78 14.78 58.94
N ASP A 34 15.22 15.29 57.78
CA ASP A 34 14.85 16.59 57.23
C ASP A 34 13.57 16.47 56.38
N LYS A 35 12.42 16.60 57.04
CA LYS A 35 11.11 16.42 56.42
C LYS A 35 10.84 17.43 55.31
N ASP A 36 11.29 18.67 55.48
CA ASP A 36 11.08 19.74 54.50
C ASP A 36 11.86 19.43 53.20
N ALA A 37 13.10 18.94 53.34
CA ALA A 37 13.89 18.50 52.18
C ALA A 37 13.29 17.27 51.46
N VAL A 38 12.70 16.33 52.21
CA VAL A 38 12.03 15.15 51.64
C VAL A 38 10.76 15.55 50.89
N GLU A 39 9.93 16.42 51.46
CA GLU A 39 8.71 16.90 50.80
C GLU A 39 9.03 17.67 49.52
N GLN A 40 10.02 18.57 49.58
CA GLN A 40 10.43 19.32 48.41
C GLN A 40 10.99 18.41 47.30
N ALA A 41 11.79 17.41 47.65
CA ALA A 41 12.30 16.44 46.69
C ALA A 41 11.18 15.59 46.08
N THR A 42 10.19 15.17 46.88
CA THR A 42 9.03 14.44 46.38
C THR A 42 8.21 15.30 45.40
N ALA A 43 8.00 16.58 45.72
CA ALA A 43 7.33 17.53 44.83
C ALA A 43 8.10 17.79 43.52
N ASP A 44 9.42 17.78 43.56
CA ASP A 44 10.31 17.90 42.40
C ASP A 44 10.40 16.61 41.55
N GLY A 45 9.66 15.56 41.94
CA GLY A 45 9.57 14.28 41.26
C GLY A 45 10.72 13.32 41.57
N TRP A 46 11.38 13.45 42.72
CA TRP A 46 12.33 12.44 43.21
C TRP A 46 11.56 11.33 43.95
N SER A 47 11.85 10.07 43.63
CA SER A 47 11.31 8.92 44.37
C SER A 47 12.42 8.21 45.14
N ASN A 48 12.11 7.75 46.36
CA ASN A 48 12.96 6.83 47.10
C ASN A 48 12.64 5.35 46.78
N LYS A 49 11.59 5.10 46.00
CA LYS A 49 11.22 3.76 45.58
C LYS A 49 11.92 3.43 44.27
N ALA A 50 12.77 2.40 44.31
CA ALA A 50 13.42 1.90 43.11
C ALA A 50 12.40 1.45 42.06
N GLN A 51 11.28 0.85 42.47
CA GLN A 51 10.25 0.33 41.56
C GLN A 51 9.65 1.42 40.66
N ASP A 52 9.32 2.59 41.21
CA ASP A 52 8.77 3.71 40.41
C ASP A 52 9.73 4.13 39.29
N ILE A 53 11.03 4.06 39.56
CA ILE A 53 12.09 4.43 38.61
C ILE A 53 12.28 3.37 37.54
N ILE A 54 12.16 2.10 37.93
CA ILE A 54 12.13 0.97 37.00
C ILE A 54 10.97 1.11 36.04
N GLU A 55 9.76 1.32 36.56
CA GLU A 55 8.54 1.47 35.76
C GLU A 55 8.62 2.67 34.81
N GLN A 56 9.16 3.81 35.27
CA GLN A 56 9.39 4.97 34.41
C GLN A 56 10.40 4.68 33.29
N ALA A 57 11.47 3.97 33.59
CA ALA A 57 12.48 3.59 32.61
C ALA A 57 11.95 2.61 31.56
N GLU A 58 11.13 1.64 31.98
CA GLU A 58 10.44 0.67 31.12
C GLU A 58 9.38 1.38 30.25
N ALA A 59 8.58 2.28 30.81
CA ALA A 59 7.60 3.06 30.06
C ALA A 59 8.24 3.89 28.95
N GLU A 60 9.32 4.63 29.26
CA GLU A 60 10.08 5.39 28.26
C GLU A 60 10.63 4.46 27.15
N LYS A 61 11.10 3.25 27.51
CA LYS A 61 11.62 2.28 26.52
C LYS A 61 10.51 1.75 25.61
N LEU A 62 9.37 1.40 26.19
CA LEU A 62 8.20 0.93 25.45
C LEU A 62 7.65 2.01 24.50
N GLU A 63 7.69 3.29 24.92
CA GLU A 63 7.30 4.41 24.08
C GLU A 63 8.23 4.57 22.87
N ASP A 64 9.55 4.49 23.09
CA ASP A 64 10.55 4.52 22.02
C ASP A 64 10.38 3.36 21.04
N GLU A 65 10.17 2.13 21.55
CA GLU A 65 9.92 0.94 20.73
C GLU A 65 8.63 1.07 19.92
N ASN A 66 7.55 1.59 20.51
CA ASN A 66 6.30 1.87 19.80
C ASN A 66 6.49 2.90 18.69
N LYS A 67 7.26 3.96 18.95
CA LYS A 67 7.54 5.00 17.95
C LYS A 67 8.32 4.43 16.77
N VAL A 68 9.32 3.59 17.02
CA VAL A 68 10.08 2.89 15.98
C VAL A 68 9.19 1.94 15.18
N MET A 69 8.37 1.13 15.85
CA MET A 69 7.44 0.22 15.18
C MET A 69 6.42 0.97 14.32
N LYS A 70 5.84 2.06 14.83
CA LYS A 70 4.90 2.89 14.08
C LYS A 70 5.55 3.50 12.84
N GLY A 71 6.77 4.03 12.95
CA GLY A 71 7.53 4.53 11.80
C GLY A 71 7.83 3.46 10.75
N LYS A 72 8.12 2.22 11.17
CA LYS A 72 8.31 1.08 10.24
C LYS A 72 7.01 0.67 9.56
N LEU A 73 5.90 0.66 10.29
CA LEU A 73 4.58 0.37 9.73
C LEU A 73 4.20 1.42 8.68
N ASP A 74 4.29 2.70 9.02
CA ASP A 74 3.93 3.79 8.10
C ASP A 74 4.83 3.82 6.86
N GLY A 75 6.14 3.59 7.03
CA GLY A 75 7.10 3.58 5.92
C GLY A 75 7.05 2.34 5.04
N SER A 76 6.81 1.15 5.61
CA SER A 76 6.81 -0.12 4.88
C SER A 76 5.46 -0.44 4.24
N LEU A 77 4.36 -0.16 4.93
CA LEU A 77 3.03 -0.49 4.43
C LEU A 77 2.49 0.64 3.56
N GLY A 78 2.60 1.91 3.97
CA GLY A 78 2.02 3.02 3.20
C GLY A 78 2.59 3.16 1.79
N GLY A 79 3.92 3.10 1.64
CA GLY A 79 4.59 3.28 0.34
C GLY A 79 4.48 2.07 -0.60
N ALA A 80 4.61 0.85 -0.08
CA ALA A 80 4.54 -0.36 -0.89
C ALA A 80 3.11 -0.69 -1.31
N MET A 81 2.14 -0.43 -0.42
CA MET A 81 0.73 -0.72 -0.68
C MET A 81 0.14 0.27 -1.68
N ASN A 82 0.50 1.56 -1.63
CA ASN A 82 0.09 2.54 -2.65
C ASN A 82 0.64 2.17 -4.04
N LYS A 83 1.93 1.80 -4.14
CA LYS A 83 2.50 1.32 -5.41
C LYS A 83 1.78 0.10 -5.96
N ARG A 84 1.36 -0.82 -5.07
CA ARG A 84 0.62 -2.02 -5.47
C ARG A 84 -0.80 -1.68 -5.93
N ILE A 85 -1.43 -0.67 -5.32
CA ILE A 85 -2.74 -0.16 -5.77
C ILE A 85 -2.61 0.45 -7.16
N ASP A 86 -1.63 1.34 -7.39
CA ASP A 86 -1.42 1.97 -8.70
C ASP A 86 -1.15 0.92 -9.80
N GLU A 87 -0.37 -0.11 -9.50
CA GLU A 87 -0.09 -1.22 -10.42
C GLU A 87 -1.35 -2.02 -10.77
N LEU A 88 -2.20 -2.31 -9.77
CA LEU A 88 -3.46 -3.03 -9.98
C LEU A 88 -4.48 -2.18 -10.75
N GLU A 89 -4.55 -0.88 -10.50
CA GLU A 89 -5.40 0.05 -11.26
C GLU A 89 -4.97 0.13 -12.73
N GLY A 90 -3.66 0.15 -13.00
CA GLY A 90 -3.12 0.09 -14.36
C GLY A 90 -3.49 -1.21 -15.08
N GLN A 91 -3.28 -2.36 -14.43
CA GLN A 91 -3.64 -3.66 -14.99
C GLN A 91 -5.14 -3.78 -15.27
N LEU A 92 -5.99 -3.21 -14.41
CA LEU A 92 -7.43 -3.19 -14.62
C LEU A 92 -7.81 -2.35 -15.84
N ALA A 93 -7.20 -1.17 -16.01
CA ALA A 93 -7.46 -0.31 -17.16
C ALA A 93 -7.04 -0.96 -18.49
N GLU A 94 -5.90 -1.64 -18.51
CA GLU A 94 -5.44 -2.41 -19.68
C GLU A 94 -6.41 -3.55 -20.01
N ALA A 95 -6.81 -4.35 -19.00
CA ALA A 95 -7.74 -5.45 -19.19
C ALA A 95 -9.12 -4.98 -19.68
N LEU A 96 -9.65 -3.87 -19.15
CA LEU A 96 -10.93 -3.31 -19.62
C LEU A 96 -10.84 -2.83 -21.07
N THR A 97 -9.69 -2.30 -21.48
CA THR A 97 -9.47 -1.89 -22.88
C THR A 97 -9.42 -3.10 -23.80
N GLU A 98 -8.74 -4.17 -23.39
CA GLU A 98 -8.67 -5.41 -24.16
C GLU A 98 -10.04 -6.08 -24.27
N VAL A 99 -10.83 -6.13 -23.19
CA VAL A 99 -12.20 -6.62 -23.20
C VAL A 99 -13.06 -5.82 -24.18
N ALA A 100 -13.01 -4.49 -24.15
CA ALA A 100 -13.77 -3.67 -25.07
C ALA A 100 -13.40 -3.92 -26.55
N GLN A 101 -12.11 -4.15 -26.84
CA GLN A 101 -11.67 -4.52 -28.19
C GLN A 101 -12.15 -5.90 -28.61
N LEU A 102 -12.15 -6.87 -27.70
CA LEU A 102 -12.64 -8.22 -27.96
C LEU A 102 -14.17 -8.25 -28.13
N GLU A 103 -14.91 -7.48 -27.34
CA GLU A 103 -16.37 -7.32 -27.49
C GLU A 103 -16.72 -6.69 -28.84
N ALA A 104 -15.98 -5.66 -29.27
CA ALA A 104 -16.15 -5.08 -30.61
C ALA A 104 -15.88 -6.09 -31.72
N LYS A 105 -14.83 -6.93 -31.59
CA LYS A 105 -14.56 -8.02 -32.54
C LYS A 105 -15.66 -9.06 -32.52
N LEU A 106 -16.13 -9.48 -31.35
CA LEU A 106 -17.19 -10.48 -31.20
C LEU A 106 -18.50 -9.99 -31.85
N ALA A 107 -18.85 -8.72 -31.70
CA ALA A 107 -20.02 -8.14 -32.36
C ALA A 107 -19.93 -8.26 -33.89
N ILE A 108 -18.74 -8.05 -34.47
CA ILE A 108 -18.49 -8.28 -35.90
C ILE A 108 -18.68 -9.76 -36.25
N TYR A 109 -18.20 -10.69 -35.42
CA TYR A 109 -18.40 -12.13 -35.63
C TYR A 109 -19.87 -12.56 -35.52
N GLU A 110 -20.62 -12.05 -34.55
CA GLU A 110 -22.04 -12.36 -34.35
C GLU A 110 -22.91 -11.78 -35.47
N GLU A 111 -22.60 -10.57 -35.96
CA GLU A 111 -23.28 -9.96 -37.10
C GLU A 111 -22.93 -10.65 -38.44
N SER A 112 -21.73 -11.24 -38.56
CA SER A 112 -21.24 -11.87 -39.80
C SER A 112 -21.66 -13.33 -40.01
N LYS A 113 -22.58 -13.87 -39.20
CA LYS A 113 -23.13 -15.24 -39.29
C LYS A 113 -22.05 -16.32 -39.37
N ASP A 114 -21.45 -16.63 -38.23
CA ASP A 114 -20.81 -17.94 -38.00
C ASP A 114 -21.90 -19.04 -38.01
N ALA A 115 -22.19 -19.60 -39.18
CA ALA A 115 -23.23 -20.61 -39.35
C ALA A 115 -22.85 -21.98 -38.75
N ASN A 116 -21.56 -22.22 -38.46
CA ASN A 116 -21.05 -23.53 -38.05
C ASN A 116 -20.50 -23.56 -36.61
N GLY A 117 -20.37 -22.41 -35.94
CA GLY A 117 -19.89 -22.28 -34.57
C GLY A 117 -18.39 -22.57 -34.42
N ASP A 118 -17.62 -22.48 -35.49
CA ASP A 118 -16.18 -22.78 -35.53
C ASP A 118 -15.30 -21.53 -35.49
N GLY A 119 -15.89 -20.34 -35.40
CA GLY A 119 -15.18 -19.06 -35.38
C GLY A 119 -14.62 -18.64 -36.74
N VAL A 120 -15.00 -19.30 -37.84
CA VAL A 120 -14.61 -18.94 -39.21
C VAL A 120 -15.77 -18.23 -39.90
N VAL A 121 -15.56 -16.97 -40.31
CA VAL A 121 -16.55 -16.21 -41.07
C VAL A 121 -16.69 -16.84 -42.45
N SER A 122 -17.83 -17.47 -42.72
CA SER A 122 -18.17 -18.01 -44.04
C SER A 122 -18.57 -16.86 -44.97
N TYR A 123 -17.59 -16.14 -45.52
CA TYR A 123 -17.81 -15.01 -46.44
C TYR A 123 -18.73 -15.37 -47.63
N ASP A 124 -18.72 -16.65 -48.02
CA ASP A 124 -19.56 -17.19 -49.09
C ASP A 124 -21.06 -17.21 -48.72
N GLU A 125 -21.39 -17.25 -47.43
CA GLU A 125 -22.76 -17.23 -46.90
C GLU A 125 -23.30 -15.81 -46.66
N MET A 126 -22.42 -14.81 -46.57
CA MET A 126 -22.80 -13.41 -46.42
C MET A 126 -23.46 -12.87 -47.69
N THR A 127 -24.45 -11.99 -47.53
CA THR A 127 -25.03 -11.22 -48.62
C THR A 127 -24.07 -10.12 -49.08
N LYS A 128 -24.34 -9.56 -50.25
CA LYS A 128 -23.51 -8.49 -50.82
C LYS A 128 -23.45 -7.26 -49.91
N ASP A 129 -24.54 -6.93 -49.23
CA ASP A 129 -24.61 -5.75 -48.36
C ASP A 129 -23.91 -6.01 -47.02
N GLU A 130 -24.04 -7.20 -46.45
CA GLU A 130 -23.28 -7.62 -45.26
C GLU A 130 -21.76 -7.58 -45.51
N LEU A 131 -21.30 -8.02 -46.70
CA LEU A 131 -19.88 -7.94 -47.08
C LEU A 131 -19.38 -6.49 -47.22
N LYS A 132 -20.22 -5.57 -47.71
CA LYS A 132 -19.86 -4.15 -47.81
C LYS A 132 -19.69 -3.54 -46.42
N VAL A 133 -20.64 -3.79 -45.51
CA VAL A 133 -20.56 -3.30 -44.12
C VAL A 133 -19.30 -3.84 -43.43
N LEU A 134 -18.98 -5.13 -43.62
CA LEU A 134 -17.76 -5.72 -43.06
C LEU A 134 -16.49 -5.07 -43.63
N LEU A 135 -16.44 -4.75 -44.92
CA LEU A 135 -15.30 -4.06 -45.53
C LEU A 135 -15.20 -2.59 -45.08
N GLU A 136 -16.33 -1.89 -44.89
CA GLU A 136 -16.34 -0.54 -44.30
C GLU A 136 -15.81 -0.55 -42.86
N GLN A 137 -16.23 -1.52 -42.03
CA GLN A 137 -15.75 -1.68 -40.66
C GLN A 137 -14.24 -2.00 -40.58
N ARG A 138 -13.67 -2.61 -41.62
CA ARG A 138 -12.24 -2.95 -41.72
C ARG A 138 -11.41 -1.90 -42.46
N ASP A 139 -11.99 -0.75 -42.82
CA ASP A 139 -11.34 0.30 -43.61
C ASP A 139 -10.77 -0.21 -44.97
N VAL A 140 -11.45 -1.18 -45.60
CA VAL A 140 -11.03 -1.76 -46.89
C VAL A 140 -11.82 -1.12 -48.03
N GLU A 141 -11.12 -0.54 -49.02
CA GLU A 141 -11.78 0.11 -50.16
C GLU A 141 -12.51 -0.88 -51.09
N PHE A 142 -13.79 -0.60 -51.36
CA PHE A 142 -14.56 -1.29 -52.38
C PHE A 142 -15.40 -0.35 -53.24
N VAL A 143 -15.74 -0.82 -54.44
CA VAL A 143 -16.62 -0.09 -55.34
C VAL A 143 -18.03 -0.62 -55.17
N GLU A 144 -19.02 0.27 -55.15
CA GLU A 144 -20.43 -0.09 -54.90
C GLU A 144 -20.98 -1.17 -55.85
N ARG A 145 -20.40 -1.25 -57.06
CA ARG A 145 -20.75 -2.20 -58.13
C ARG A 145 -19.94 -3.51 -58.13
N ASP A 146 -18.95 -3.67 -57.25
CA ASP A 146 -18.14 -4.88 -57.15
C ASP A 146 -19.01 -6.14 -57.05
N SER A 147 -18.63 -7.25 -57.67
CA SER A 147 -19.38 -8.51 -57.57
C SER A 147 -19.29 -9.10 -56.16
N LYS A 148 -20.21 -10.00 -55.79
CA LYS A 148 -20.14 -10.70 -54.50
C LYS A 148 -18.78 -11.39 -54.32
N ASP A 149 -18.30 -12.08 -55.36
CA ASP A 149 -17.00 -12.76 -55.32
C ASP A 149 -15.82 -11.79 -55.15
N ALA A 150 -15.87 -10.58 -55.73
CA ALA A 150 -14.84 -9.58 -55.55
C ALA A 150 -14.82 -9.03 -54.11
N LEU A 151 -16.00 -8.85 -53.49
CA LEU A 151 -16.10 -8.43 -52.09
C LEU A 151 -15.62 -9.54 -51.13
N ILE A 152 -15.93 -10.81 -51.44
CA ILE A 152 -15.43 -11.97 -50.69
C ILE A 152 -13.90 -12.04 -50.76
N GLN A 153 -13.33 -11.85 -51.94
CA GLN A 153 -11.87 -11.87 -52.11
C GLN A 153 -11.22 -10.75 -51.30
N LYS A 154 -11.75 -9.52 -51.34
CA LYS A 154 -11.26 -8.40 -50.54
C LYS A 154 -11.37 -8.66 -49.03
N ALA A 155 -12.45 -9.31 -48.59
CA ALA A 155 -12.62 -9.66 -47.19
C ALA A 155 -11.58 -10.71 -46.74
N LYS A 156 -11.31 -11.73 -47.57
CA LYS A 156 -10.26 -12.73 -47.36
C LYS A 156 -8.85 -12.10 -47.38
N ASP A 157 -8.59 -11.14 -48.26
CA ASP A 157 -7.30 -10.46 -48.37
C ASP A 157 -7.05 -9.45 -47.22
N SER A 158 -8.08 -9.12 -46.42
CA SER A 158 -8.01 -8.17 -45.30
C SER A 158 -7.77 -8.81 -43.93
N GLU A 159 -7.82 -10.15 -43.84
CA GLU A 159 -7.45 -10.91 -42.64
C GLU A 159 -5.92 -11.02 -42.49
#